data_AF-A0A0B6YPC0-F1
#
_entry.id   AF-A0A0B6YPC0-F1
#
_cell.length_a   1.000
_cell.length_b   1.000
_cell.length_c   1.000
_cell.angle_alpha   90.00
_cell.angle_beta   90.00
_cell.angle_gamma   90.00
#
_symmetry.space_group_name_H-M   'P 1'
#
loop_
_entity.id
_entity.type
_entity.pdbx_description
1 polymer ?
#
loop_
_entity_poly.entity_id
_entity_poly.type
_entity_poly.pdbx_seq_one_letter_code
_entity_poly.pdbx_strand_id
1 'polypeptide(L)'
;TFNGVWRVAGVLATSRAFGDYPLKQRKFVTVEPEFNVFDTREFKPHFIILATDGLWDVFSNEEAVQFISERLDEPHFGAKSLALQAYYRGSLDNITVMVINFKKKRA
;
A
#
# COMPACT_ATOMS: atom_id res chain seq x y z
N THR A 1 9.56 -14.72 -23.50
CA THR A 1 8.97 -15.43 -22.35
C THR A 1 8.44 -14.38 -21.39
N PHE A 2 7.11 -14.30 -21.25
CA PHE A 2 6.41 -13.24 -20.53
C PHE A 2 6.13 -13.74 -19.10
N ASN A 3 6.93 -13.31 -18.12
CA ASN A 3 6.70 -13.65 -16.70
C ASN A 3 5.57 -12.80 -16.12
N GLY A 4 4.32 -13.09 -16.50
CA GLY A 4 3.13 -12.90 -15.67
C GLY A 4 2.63 -11.48 -15.34
N VAL A 5 3.29 -10.39 -15.76
CA VAL A 5 2.86 -9.02 -15.39
C VAL A 5 2.60 -8.16 -16.62
N TRP A 6 1.45 -7.48 -16.65
CA TRP A 6 1.09 -6.52 -17.70
C TRP A 6 1.98 -5.27 -17.62
N ARG A 7 2.51 -4.85 -18.76
CA ARG A 7 3.42 -3.70 -18.83
C ARG A 7 3.01 -2.73 -19.93
N VAL A 8 2.93 -1.45 -19.57
CA VAL A 8 2.74 -0.33 -20.49
C VAL A 8 3.93 -0.26 -21.44
N ALA A 9 3.64 -0.38 -22.75
CA ALA A 9 4.64 -0.46 -23.82
C ALA A 9 5.71 -1.56 -23.59
N GLY A 10 5.41 -2.61 -22.82
CA GLY A 10 6.35 -3.66 -22.46
C GLY A 10 7.42 -3.27 -21.43
N VAL A 11 7.35 -2.05 -20.86
CA VAL A 11 8.39 -1.50 -19.97
C VAL A 11 7.89 -1.41 -18.53
N LEU A 12 6.86 -0.59 -18.28
CA LEU A 12 6.46 -0.18 -16.93
C LEU A 12 5.23 -0.96 -16.46
N ALA A 13 5.24 -1.49 -15.23
CA ALA A 13 4.13 -2.27 -14.66
C ALA A 13 3.03 -1.39 -14.03
N THR A 14 3.12 -0.07 -14.15
CA THR A 14 2.12 0.90 -13.67
C THR A 14 1.69 1.84 -14.79
N SER A 15 0.47 2.36 -14.70
CA SER A 15 -0.09 3.33 -15.66
C SER A 15 -0.03 4.79 -15.17
N ARG A 16 0.29 4.99 -13.89
CA ARG A 16 0.43 6.30 -13.25
C ARG A 16 1.72 6.35 -12.45
N ALA A 17 2.53 7.39 -12.67
CA ALA A 17 3.80 7.57 -11.97
C ALA A 17 4.30 9.03 -12.06
N PHE A 18 5.04 9.47 -11.05
CA PHE A 18 5.96 10.60 -11.20
C PHE A 18 7.19 10.16 -12.00
N GLY A 19 7.90 11.08 -12.68
CA GLY A 19 9.01 10.71 -13.56
C GLY A 19 8.55 10.14 -14.91
N ASP A 20 9.20 9.10 -15.43
CA ASP A 20 8.85 8.39 -16.68
C ASP A 20 8.56 9.28 -17.90
N TYR A 21 9.31 10.37 -18.04
CA TYR A 21 9.10 11.37 -19.10
C TYR A 21 8.96 10.80 -20.51
N PRO A 22 9.77 9.82 -20.96
CA PRO A 22 9.62 9.25 -22.29
C PRO A 22 8.24 8.61 -22.54
N LEU A 23 7.64 8.00 -21.51
CA LEU A 23 6.30 7.40 -21.60
C LEU A 23 5.18 8.44 -21.51
N LYS A 24 5.42 9.54 -20.80
CA LYS A 24 4.49 10.69 -20.71
C LYS A 24 4.39 11.48 -22.02
N GLN A 25 5.51 11.66 -22.73
CA GLN A 25 5.51 12.30 -24.06
C GLN A 25 4.62 11.54 -25.05
N ARG A 26 4.54 10.21 -24.91
CA ARG A 26 3.67 9.34 -25.70
C ARG A 26 2.27 9.16 -25.11
N LYS A 27 1.96 9.85 -24.01
CA LYS A 27 0.68 9.77 -23.27
C LYS A 27 0.30 8.35 -22.80
N PHE A 28 1.30 7.51 -22.49
CA PHE A 28 1.07 6.16 -21.99
C PHE A 28 0.96 6.08 -20.46
N VAL A 29 1.60 7.02 -19.77
CA VAL A 29 1.61 7.12 -18.30
C VAL A 29 1.15 8.52 -17.93
N THR A 30 0.31 8.64 -16.90
CA THR A 30 -0.14 9.93 -16.37
C THR A 30 0.47 10.24 -15.01
N VAL A 31 0.56 11.53 -14.67
CA VAL A 31 0.93 12.01 -13.33
C VAL A 31 -0.30 12.37 -12.50
N GLU A 32 -1.49 12.36 -13.11
CA GLU A 32 -2.73 12.73 -12.44
C GLU A 32 -3.08 11.71 -11.36
N PRO A 33 -3.17 12.13 -10.09
CA PRO A 33 -3.54 11.25 -8.99
C PRO A 33 -5.05 11.00 -8.97
N GLU A 34 -5.45 9.98 -8.21
CA GLU A 34 -6.85 9.76 -7.84
C GLU A 34 -7.13 10.38 -6.49
N PHE A 35 -8.27 11.06 -6.37
CA PHE A 35 -8.71 11.64 -5.11
C PHE A 35 -9.99 10.97 -4.64
N ASN A 36 -9.95 10.44 -3.44
CA ASN A 36 -11.12 9.97 -2.71
C ASN A 36 -11.16 10.70 -1.37
N VAL A 37 -12.28 11.36 -1.07
CA VAL A 37 -12.46 12.18 0.13
C VAL A 37 -13.50 11.53 1.03
N PHE A 38 -13.14 11.29 2.29
CA PHE A 38 -14.00 10.64 3.27
C PHE A 38 -14.13 11.51 4.52
N ASP A 39 -15.36 11.76 4.99
CA ASP A 39 -15.58 12.42 6.28
C ASP A 39 -15.32 11.44 7.42
N THR A 40 -14.31 11.73 8.23
CA THR A 40 -13.88 10.88 9.35
C THR A 40 -14.92 10.79 10.46
N ARG A 41 -15.85 11.75 10.57
CA ARG A 41 -16.95 11.74 11.54
C ARG A 41 -18.06 10.77 11.12
N GLU A 42 -18.26 10.61 9.82
CA GLU A 42 -19.25 9.69 9.26
C GLU A 42 -18.69 8.26 9.19
N PHE A 43 -17.53 8.10 8.54
CA PHE A 43 -16.92 6.79 8.32
C PHE A 43 -16.37 6.14 9.60
N LYS A 44 -15.98 6.97 10.58
CA LYS A 44 -15.43 6.54 11.89
C LYS A 44 -14.36 5.43 11.75
N PRO A 45 -13.30 5.66 10.95
CA PRO A 45 -12.27 4.64 10.75
C PRO A 45 -11.57 4.32 12.07
N HIS A 46 -11.22 3.05 12.27
CA HIS A 46 -10.40 2.63 13.41
C HIS A 46 -8.91 2.93 13.15
N PHE A 47 -8.44 2.54 11.97
CA PHE A 47 -7.08 2.78 11.49
C PHE A 47 -7.06 2.79 9.95
N ILE A 48 -5.94 3.25 9.37
CA ILE A 48 -5.63 3.13 7.95
C ILE A 48 -4.28 2.43 7.81
N ILE A 49 -4.18 1.53 6.83
CA ILE A 49 -2.93 0.90 6.41
C ILE A 49 -2.54 1.50 5.05
N LEU A 50 -1.30 1.99 4.94
CA LEU A 50 -0.67 2.42 3.70
C LEU A 50 0.59 1.58 3.49
N ALA A 51 0.75 0.99 2.32
CA ALA A 51 1.90 0.14 2.03
C ALA A 51 2.24 0.06 0.53
N THR A 52 3.47 -0.34 0.22
CA THR A 52 3.92 -0.66 -1.14
C THR A 52 3.36 -2.01 -1.60
N ASP A 53 3.41 -2.26 -2.91
CA ASP A 53 3.07 -3.54 -3.55
C ASP A 53 3.81 -4.74 -2.94
N GLY A 54 5.05 -4.56 -2.49
CA GLY A 54 5.77 -5.59 -1.74
C GLY A 54 5.02 -6.17 -0.53
N LEU A 55 4.06 -5.44 0.08
CA LEU A 55 3.12 -6.01 1.05
C LEU A 55 1.96 -6.73 0.35
N TRP A 56 1.28 -6.01 -0.54
CA TRP A 56 0.01 -6.42 -1.15
C TRP A 56 0.14 -7.62 -2.12
N ASP A 57 1.35 -7.90 -2.60
CA ASP A 57 1.65 -9.09 -3.40
C ASP A 57 1.50 -10.40 -2.58
N VAL A 58 1.61 -10.33 -1.25
CA VAL A 58 1.59 -11.50 -0.36
C VAL A 58 0.55 -11.41 0.76
N PHE A 59 -0.27 -10.35 0.78
CA PHE A 59 -1.36 -10.13 1.73
C PHE A 59 -2.63 -9.68 1.01
N SER A 60 -3.77 -10.25 1.38
CA SER A 60 -5.06 -9.63 1.06
C SER A 60 -5.35 -8.43 1.97
N ASN A 61 -6.29 -7.58 1.55
CA ASN A 61 -6.77 -6.47 2.36
C ASN A 61 -7.30 -6.95 3.72
N GLU A 62 -8.09 -8.01 3.73
CA GLU A 62 -8.71 -8.59 4.92
C GLU A 62 -7.67 -9.17 5.88
N GLU A 63 -6.67 -9.89 5.34
CA GLU A 63 -5.57 -10.43 6.15
C GLU A 63 -4.77 -9.30 6.82
N ALA A 64 -4.45 -8.25 6.08
CA ALA A 64 -3.71 -7.10 6.62
C ALA A 64 -4.51 -6.38 7.72
N VAL A 65 -5.81 -6.18 7.51
CA VAL A 65 -6.72 -5.56 8.49
C VAL A 65 -6.83 -6.42 9.74
N GLN A 66 -7.04 -7.73 9.60
CA GLN A 66 -7.10 -8.64 10.75
C GLN A 66 -5.78 -8.63 11.53
N PHE A 67 -4.65 -8.74 10.82
CA PHE A 67 -3.32 -8.76 11.41
C PHE A 67 -3.02 -7.52 12.26
N ILE A 68 -3.36 -6.33 11.74
CA ILE A 68 -3.17 -5.06 12.45
C ILE A 68 -4.16 -4.89 13.59
N SER A 69 -5.41 -5.32 13.43
CA SER A 69 -6.45 -5.19 14.47
C SER A 69 -6.05 -5.85 15.79
N GLU A 70 -5.33 -6.96 15.72
CA GLU A 70 -4.81 -7.71 16.88
C GLU A 70 -3.53 -7.10 17.49
N ARG A 71 -2.92 -6.11 16.82
CA ARG A 71 -1.56 -5.61 17.11
C ARG A 71 -1.48 -4.09 17.24
N LEU A 72 -2.62 -3.42 17.39
CA LEU A 72 -2.67 -1.97 17.56
C LEU A 72 -1.92 -1.48 18.80
N ASP A 73 -1.71 -2.31 19.81
CA ASP A 73 -0.98 -1.97 21.03
C ASP A 73 0.55 -2.12 20.88
N GLU A 74 1.03 -2.67 19.76
CA GLU A 74 2.46 -2.78 19.46
C GLU A 74 3.08 -1.41 19.07
N PRO A 75 4.42 -1.26 19.19
CA PRO A 75 5.12 -0.11 18.64
C PRO A 75 4.78 0.10 17.15
N HIS A 76 4.54 1.36 16.78
CA HIS A 76 4.10 1.74 15.43
C HIS A 76 2.81 1.02 14.97
N PHE A 77 1.94 0.66 15.92
CA PHE A 77 0.62 0.05 15.67
C PHE A 77 0.70 -1.23 14.82
N GLY A 78 1.73 -2.05 15.04
CA GLY A 78 1.92 -3.32 14.33
C GLY A 78 2.51 -3.20 12.91
N ALA A 79 2.83 -1.99 12.44
CA ALA A 79 3.34 -1.77 11.07
C ALA A 79 4.64 -2.56 10.79
N LYS A 80 5.57 -2.56 11.75
CA LYS A 80 6.83 -3.31 11.63
C LYS A 80 6.58 -4.82 11.56
N SER A 81 5.66 -5.32 12.38
CA SER A 81 5.28 -6.73 12.40
C SER A 81 4.66 -7.14 11.07
N LEU A 82 3.77 -6.32 10.50
CA LEU A 82 3.16 -6.59 9.20
C LEU A 82 4.20 -6.64 8.07
N ALA A 83 5.13 -5.67 8.04
CA ALA A 83 6.22 -5.66 7.06
C ALA A 83 7.12 -6.91 7.17
N LEU A 84 7.46 -7.33 8.40
CA LEU A 84 8.24 -8.55 8.62
C LEU A 84 7.47 -9.81 8.22
N GLN A 85 6.17 -9.88 8.46
CA GLN A 85 5.37 -11.02 8.01
C GLN A 85 5.33 -11.11 6.48
N ALA A 86 5.25 -9.99 5.76
CA ALA A 86 5.33 -9.99 4.31
C ALA A 86 6.67 -10.52 3.81
N TYR A 87 7.78 -10.14 4.47
CA TYR A 87 9.09 -10.72 4.22
C TYR A 87 9.11 -12.24 4.47
N TYR A 88 8.56 -12.72 5.59
CA TYR A 88 8.51 -14.16 5.90
C TYR A 88 7.60 -14.97 4.98
N ARG A 89 6.56 -14.34 4.41
CA ARG A 89 5.73 -14.93 3.36
C ARG A 89 6.43 -15.00 1.99
N GLY A 90 7.67 -14.50 1.90
CA GLY A 90 8.50 -14.63 0.72
C GLY A 90 8.36 -13.46 -0.27
N SER A 91 7.90 -12.29 0.18
CA SER A 91 7.97 -11.08 -0.64
C SER A 91 9.43 -10.79 -1.02
N LEU A 92 9.66 -10.57 -2.30
CA LEU A 92 10.99 -10.34 -2.89
C LEU A 92 11.23 -8.85 -3.22
N ASP A 93 10.28 -7.98 -2.87
CA ASP A 93 10.36 -6.54 -3.15
C ASP A 93 10.68 -5.73 -1.88
N ASN A 94 10.86 -4.42 -2.03
CA ASN A 94 10.93 -3.49 -0.92
C ASN A 94 9.57 -3.33 -0.27
N ILE A 95 9.54 -3.52 1.05
CA ILE A 95 8.30 -3.53 1.83
C ILE A 95 8.32 -2.32 2.75
N THR A 96 7.39 -1.39 2.53
CA THR A 96 7.14 -0.26 3.43
C THR A 96 5.70 -0.30 3.89
N VAL A 97 5.48 -0.14 5.19
CA VAL A 97 4.15 -0.15 5.81
C VAL A 97 4.03 1.00 6.79
N MET A 98 2.92 1.73 6.73
CA MET A 98 2.52 2.76 7.66
C MET A 98 1.11 2.50 8.16
N VAL A 99 0.92 2.59 9.47
CA VAL A 99 -0.39 2.45 10.11
C VAL A 99 -0.75 3.75 10.82
N ILE A 100 -1.90 4.31 10.48
CA ILE A 100 -2.46 5.52 11.11
C ILE A 100 -3.61 5.07 12.01
N ASN A 101 -3.46 5.19 13.32
CA ASN A 101 -4.49 4.83 14.29
C ASN A 101 -5.33 6.08 14.66
N PHE A 102 -6.66 5.99 14.54
CA PHE A 102 -7.59 7.09 14.83
C PHE A 102 -8.11 7.08 16.27
N LYS A 103 -7.76 6.07 17.10
CA LYS A 103 -8.07 6.11 18.52
C LYS A 103 -7.40 7.34 19.14
N LYS A 104 -8.21 8.26 19.68
CA LYS A 104 -7.72 9.42 20.43
C LYS A 104 -6.80 8.92 21.54
N LYS A 105 -5.57 9.44 21.61
CA LYS A 105 -4.80 9.37 22.86
C LYS A 105 -5.70 9.95 23.94
N ARG A 106 -6.02 9.17 24.98
CA ARG A 106 -6.55 9.75 26.21
C ARG A 106 -5.48 10.73 26.69
N ALA A 107 -5.80 12.02 26.63
CA ALA A 107 -5.02 13.04 27.31
C ALA A 107 -5.12 12.83 28.83
#